data_AF-A0A929SIL0-F1
#
_entry.id   AF-A0A929SIL0-F1
#
_cell.length_a   1.000
_cell.length_b   1.000
_cell.length_c   1.000
_cell.angle_alpha   90.00
_cell.angle_beta   90.00
_cell.angle_gamma   90.00
#
_symmetry.space_group_name_H-M   'P 1'
#
loop_
_entity.id
_entity.type
_entity.pdbx_description
1 polymer ?
#
loop_
_entity_poly.entity_id
_entity_poly.type
_entity_poly.pdbx_seq_one_letter_code
_entity_poly.pdbx_strand_id
1 'polypeptide(L)'
;VIVEDDINMRKSLEIALGEYDDLKIKSYKSAVEALKKMDENTDLIITDINMPQMDGLEFIKRLEGKFDVIIITGNASLNKAIESMRLGVKDFLTKPFDVQMLYEAIKRVEFLKQKAPNIHVNLTEERTSSSVDSSDFAASSPALEYALNLSKRVAKTDASVMLMGESGVGKELFAKFIHKNSPRKDGPFIAINMAAIPENLIESELFGFEKGAFTDASAMKKGQFELADGGTLFLDEIGEMPINLQPKLLRAIQEREITRLGATKSIKIDVRIVSATNADLPELIQSGKFREDLFYRLNTVPVAIPPLRERKEEILPIAERFLEQSCGEFGLGAKHFSEAAVKELQKYDFPGNIRELISVVQRAAIL
;
A
#
# COMPACT_ATOMS: atom_id res chain seq x y z
N VAL A 1 13.11 12.58 -19.85
CA VAL A 1 14.53 12.97 -19.61
C VAL A 1 15.22 11.88 -18.81
N ILE A 2 16.46 11.53 -19.16
CA ILE A 2 17.27 10.52 -18.46
C ILE A 2 18.46 11.22 -17.79
N VAL A 3 18.70 10.98 -16.51
CA VAL A 3 19.85 11.50 -15.76
C VAL A 3 20.60 10.31 -15.16
N GLU A 4 21.75 9.99 -15.74
CA GLU A 4 22.51 8.78 -15.43
C GLU A 4 23.98 9.11 -15.67
N ASP A 5 24.87 8.88 -14.71
CA ASP A 5 26.28 9.23 -14.83
C ASP A 5 27.07 8.17 -15.62
N ASP A 6 26.67 6.90 -15.53
CA ASP A 6 27.28 5.82 -16.32
C ASP A 6 26.98 5.99 -17.81
N ILE A 7 28.02 6.21 -18.60
CA ILE A 7 27.90 6.44 -20.04
C ILE A 7 27.34 5.24 -20.81
N ASN A 8 27.66 4.01 -20.39
CA ASN A 8 27.20 2.80 -21.05
C ASN A 8 25.71 2.62 -20.77
N MET A 9 25.30 2.76 -19.51
CA MET A 9 23.90 2.64 -19.12
C MET A 9 23.04 3.74 -19.75
N ARG A 10 23.51 5.00 -19.72
CA ARG A 10 22.80 6.13 -20.32
C ARG A 10 22.57 5.91 -21.82
N LYS A 11 23.60 5.48 -22.56
CA LYS A 11 23.48 5.17 -24.00
C LYS A 11 22.58 3.97 -24.28
N SER A 12 22.68 2.91 -23.47
CA SER A 12 21.80 1.74 -23.62
C SER A 12 20.33 2.11 -23.42
N LEU A 13 20.02 2.95 -22.43
CA LEU A 13 18.66 3.45 -22.21
C LEU A 13 18.19 4.38 -23.33
N GLU A 14 19.05 5.26 -23.84
CA GLU A 14 18.73 6.10 -25.01
C GLU A 14 18.36 5.28 -26.24
N ILE A 15 19.14 4.23 -26.53
CA ILE A 15 18.90 3.36 -27.68
C ILE A 15 17.61 2.57 -27.47
N ALA A 16 17.48 1.89 -26.33
CA ALA A 16 16.38 0.96 -26.11
C ALA A 16 15.03 1.66 -25.92
N LEU A 17 14.99 2.82 -25.25
CA LEU A 17 13.77 3.62 -25.18
C LEU A 17 13.51 4.39 -26.49
N GLY A 18 14.53 4.61 -27.31
CA GLY A 18 14.41 5.28 -28.61
C GLY A 18 13.70 4.45 -29.67
N GLU A 19 13.48 3.15 -29.43
CA GLU A 19 12.67 2.26 -30.28
C GLU A 19 11.15 2.52 -30.13
N TYR A 20 10.73 3.30 -29.13
CA TYR A 20 9.34 3.65 -28.90
C TYR A 20 9.03 5.04 -29.50
N ASP A 21 8.25 5.06 -30.57
CA ASP A 21 7.95 6.26 -31.38
C ASP A 21 7.22 7.39 -30.61
N ASP A 22 6.60 7.05 -29.48
CA ASP A 22 5.85 7.96 -28.61
C ASP A 22 6.72 8.63 -27.53
N LEU A 23 8.01 8.29 -27.44
CA LEU A 23 8.94 8.89 -26.48
C LEU A 23 9.93 9.85 -27.15
N LYS A 24 10.07 11.05 -26.58
CA LYS A 24 11.14 12.00 -26.93
C LYS A 24 12.20 12.01 -25.85
N ILE A 25 13.38 11.51 -26.15
CA ILE A 25 14.44 11.30 -25.16
C ILE A 25 15.46 12.44 -25.23
N LYS A 26 15.76 13.00 -24.06
CA LYS A 26 16.95 13.83 -23.80
C LYS A 26 17.65 13.26 -22.58
N SER A 27 18.97 13.21 -22.61
CA SER A 27 19.77 12.65 -21.52
C SER A 27 20.82 13.64 -21.01
N TYR A 28 21.20 13.48 -19.74
CA TYR A 28 22.23 14.28 -19.08
C TYR A 28 23.15 13.36 -18.29
N LYS A 29 24.44 13.74 -18.20
CA LYS A 29 25.45 12.95 -17.49
C LYS A 29 25.55 13.25 -15.99
N SER A 30 24.80 14.25 -15.50
CA SER A 30 24.74 14.57 -14.08
C SER A 30 23.50 15.39 -13.76
N ALA A 31 23.06 15.32 -12.49
CA ALA A 31 21.98 16.15 -11.96
C ALA A 31 22.26 17.66 -12.11
N VAL A 32 23.52 18.08 -11.94
CA VAL A 32 23.92 19.49 -12.12
C VAL A 32 23.70 19.97 -13.56
N GLU A 33 23.98 19.12 -14.55
CA GLU A 33 23.74 19.45 -15.95
C GLU A 33 22.24 19.48 -16.26
N ALA A 34 21.48 18.50 -15.74
CA ALA A 34 20.03 18.46 -15.89
C ALA A 34 19.37 19.73 -15.34
N LEU A 35 19.70 20.15 -14.10
CA LEU A 35 19.13 21.37 -13.50
C LEU A 35 19.38 22.65 -14.31
N LYS A 36 20.46 22.70 -15.11
CA LYS A 36 20.81 23.90 -15.90
C LYS A 36 20.21 23.92 -17.30
N LYS A 37 19.98 22.74 -17.89
CA LYS A 37 19.67 22.59 -19.32
C LYS A 37 18.31 21.94 -19.59
N MET A 38 17.68 21.35 -18.58
CA MET A 38 16.39 20.71 -18.73
C MET A 38 15.31 21.72 -19.07
N ASP A 39 14.44 21.32 -20.00
CA ASP A 39 13.32 22.12 -20.48
C ASP A 39 12.19 22.10 -19.44
N GLU A 40 11.49 23.23 -19.28
CA GLU A 40 10.32 23.32 -18.40
C GLU A 40 9.18 22.41 -18.89
N ASN A 41 9.15 22.07 -20.18
CA ASN A 41 8.16 21.15 -20.78
C ASN A 41 8.55 19.67 -20.62
N THR A 42 9.36 19.30 -19.64
CA THR A 42 9.75 17.91 -19.41
C THR A 42 8.61 17.13 -18.74
N ASP A 43 8.13 16.06 -19.35
CA ASP A 43 7.02 15.27 -18.79
C ASP A 43 7.46 14.34 -17.65
N LEU A 44 8.60 13.68 -17.82
CA LEU A 44 9.07 12.67 -16.87
C LEU A 44 10.59 12.66 -16.81
N ILE A 45 11.10 12.49 -15.60
CA ILE A 45 12.53 12.35 -15.31
C ILE A 45 12.80 10.94 -14.81
N ILE A 46 13.78 10.29 -15.41
CA ILE A 46 14.32 9.01 -14.98
C ILE A 46 15.72 9.31 -14.45
N THR A 47 15.99 9.05 -13.16
CA THR A 47 17.27 9.40 -12.54
C THR A 47 17.88 8.25 -11.76
N ASP A 48 19.19 8.08 -11.84
CA ASP A 48 19.92 7.25 -10.86
C ASP A 48 19.91 7.96 -9.49
N ILE A 49 19.87 7.19 -8.40
CA ILE A 49 20.12 7.66 -7.05
C ILE A 49 21.61 7.98 -6.85
N ASN A 50 22.51 7.13 -7.34
CA ASN A 50 23.93 7.16 -6.95
C ASN A 50 24.79 7.86 -8.00
N MET A 51 24.60 9.17 -8.15
CA MET A 51 25.39 9.98 -9.08
C MET A 51 26.46 10.81 -8.34
N PRO A 52 27.64 11.04 -8.94
CA PRO A 52 28.67 11.90 -8.40
C PRO A 52 28.25 13.38 -8.39
N GLN A 53 28.85 14.15 -7.47
CA GLN A 53 28.63 15.60 -7.24
C GLN A 53 27.26 15.96 -6.62
N MET A 54 26.18 15.35 -7.09
CA MET A 54 24.83 15.51 -6.55
C MET A 54 24.09 14.21 -6.74
N ASP A 55 23.62 13.65 -5.63
CA ASP A 55 22.85 12.40 -5.67
C ASP A 55 21.43 12.64 -6.20
N GLY A 56 20.77 11.56 -6.63
CA GLY A 56 19.43 11.63 -7.22
C GLY A 56 18.35 12.16 -6.26
N LEU A 57 18.53 11.99 -4.94
CA LEU A 57 17.55 12.48 -3.96
C LEU A 57 17.67 13.98 -3.74
N GLU A 58 18.90 14.49 -3.66
CA GLU A 58 19.20 15.92 -3.64
C GLU A 58 18.72 16.59 -4.94
N PHE A 59 18.91 15.92 -6.07
CA PHE A 59 18.38 16.36 -7.35
C PHE A 59 16.85 16.52 -7.31
N ILE A 60 16.12 15.49 -6.85
CA ILE A 60 14.66 15.52 -6.73
C ILE A 60 14.18 16.63 -5.79
N LYS A 61 14.85 16.83 -4.65
CA LYS A 61 14.52 17.93 -3.73
C LYS A 61 14.59 19.29 -4.41
N ARG A 62 15.58 19.51 -5.28
CA ARG A 62 15.75 20.77 -6.02
C ARG A 62 14.76 20.95 -7.18
N LEU A 63 14.08 19.88 -7.60
CA LEU A 63 13.00 19.95 -8.58
C LEU A 63 11.68 20.45 -7.97
N GLU A 64 11.58 20.48 -6.63
CA GLU A 64 10.43 21.02 -5.89
C GLU A 64 9.08 20.43 -6.35
N GLY A 65 9.06 19.16 -6.77
CA GLY A 65 7.85 18.47 -7.24
C GLY A 65 7.29 18.95 -8.59
N LYS A 66 8.03 19.77 -9.34
CA LYS A 66 7.59 20.29 -10.66
C LYS A 66 7.48 19.21 -11.75
N PHE A 67 8.19 18.10 -11.57
CA PHE A 67 8.31 17.05 -12.56
C PHE A 67 7.97 15.71 -11.93
N ASP A 68 7.40 14.82 -12.72
CA ASP A 68 7.27 13.42 -12.31
C ASP A 68 8.63 12.75 -12.42
N VAL A 69 8.94 11.93 -11.42
CA VAL A 69 10.24 11.25 -11.34
C VAL A 69 10.04 9.75 -11.17
N ILE A 70 10.79 8.98 -11.95
CA ILE A 70 11.06 7.56 -11.73
C ILE A 70 12.52 7.43 -11.33
N ILE A 71 12.77 6.64 -10.30
CA ILE A 71 14.12 6.37 -9.85
C ILE A 71 14.62 5.03 -10.37
N ILE A 72 15.89 4.98 -10.74
CA ILE A 72 16.60 3.74 -11.01
C ILE A 72 17.73 3.62 -9.99
N THR A 73 17.95 2.44 -9.39
CA THR A 73 19.06 2.27 -8.43
C THR A 73 19.67 0.88 -8.49
N GLY A 74 21.00 0.79 -8.53
CA GLY A 74 21.72 -0.49 -8.43
C GLY A 74 22.03 -0.95 -7.01
N ASN A 75 21.84 -0.08 -6.00
CA ASN A 75 22.06 -0.43 -4.61
C ASN A 75 20.84 0.01 -3.81
N ALA A 76 20.01 -0.95 -3.44
CA ALA A 76 18.83 -0.74 -2.61
C ALA A 76 19.26 -0.50 -1.16
N SER A 77 19.87 0.65 -0.86
CA SER A 77 19.91 1.11 0.52
C SER A 77 18.50 1.53 0.91
N LEU A 78 17.84 0.67 1.67
CA LEU A 78 16.55 0.80 2.35
C LEU A 78 16.08 2.25 2.62
N ASN A 79 16.94 3.11 3.16
CA ASN A 79 16.62 4.50 3.51
C ASN A 79 16.39 5.41 2.29
N LYS A 80 17.12 5.18 1.19
CA LYS A 80 16.99 5.99 -0.04
C LYS A 80 15.69 5.71 -0.79
N ALA A 81 15.16 4.48 -0.71
CA ALA A 81 13.86 4.11 -1.27
C ALA A 81 12.68 4.69 -0.45
N ILE A 82 12.86 4.83 0.87
CA ILE A 82 11.86 5.47 1.75
C ILE A 82 11.85 6.99 1.54
N GLU A 83 13.03 7.59 1.38
CA GLU A 83 13.17 9.03 1.17
C GLU A 83 12.63 9.46 -0.20
N SER A 84 12.82 8.66 -1.25
CA SER A 84 12.26 8.94 -2.57
C SER A 84 10.73 8.93 -2.59
N MET A 85 10.09 7.99 -1.91
CA MET A 85 8.62 7.92 -1.82
C MET A 85 8.05 9.16 -1.13
N ARG A 86 8.74 9.70 -0.11
CA ARG A 86 8.35 10.95 0.56
C ARG A 86 8.49 12.20 -0.30
N LEU A 87 9.33 12.15 -1.34
CA LEU A 87 9.52 13.25 -2.28
C LEU A 87 8.53 13.21 -3.46
N GLY A 88 7.53 12.32 -3.43
CA GLY A 88 6.49 12.25 -4.45
C GLY A 88 6.93 11.58 -5.75
N VAL A 89 8.02 10.82 -5.71
CA VAL A 89 8.48 9.99 -6.83
C VAL A 89 7.38 9.01 -7.20
N LYS A 90 7.12 8.87 -8.50
CA LYS A 90 5.99 8.09 -9.00
C LYS A 90 6.27 6.59 -9.03
N ASP A 91 7.53 6.23 -9.19
CA ASP A 91 7.95 4.83 -9.28
C ASP A 91 9.46 4.65 -9.01
N PHE A 92 9.90 3.43 -8.71
CA PHE A 92 11.32 3.10 -8.62
C PHE A 92 11.62 1.70 -9.16
N LEU A 93 12.79 1.54 -9.78
CA LEU A 93 13.27 0.28 -10.35
C LEU A 93 14.66 -0.06 -9.84
N THR A 94 14.86 -1.32 -9.48
CA THR A 94 16.15 -1.85 -9.03
C THR A 94 16.94 -2.41 -10.21
N LYS A 95 18.22 -2.04 -10.37
CA LYS A 95 19.14 -2.67 -11.31
C LYS A 95 19.51 -4.07 -10.78
N PRO A 96 19.54 -5.13 -11.61
CA PRO A 96 19.20 -5.13 -13.03
C PRO A 96 17.68 -5.15 -13.27
N PHE A 97 17.22 -4.41 -14.28
CA PHE A 97 15.84 -4.41 -14.77
C PHE A 97 15.86 -4.56 -16.29
N ASP A 98 14.76 -5.05 -16.86
CA ASP A 98 14.58 -5.07 -18.32
C ASP A 98 13.94 -3.76 -18.81
N VAL A 99 14.21 -3.41 -20.08
CA VAL A 99 13.75 -2.14 -20.67
C VAL A 99 12.22 -2.09 -20.76
N GLN A 100 11.57 -3.23 -20.93
CA GLN A 100 10.11 -3.32 -21.02
C GLN A 100 9.46 -2.93 -19.69
N MET A 101 10.02 -3.35 -18.55
CA MET A 101 9.59 -2.96 -17.21
C MET A 101 9.74 -1.45 -16.97
N LEU A 102 10.82 -0.85 -17.48
CA LEU A 102 10.99 0.61 -17.43
C LEU A 102 9.95 1.32 -18.30
N TYR A 103 9.69 0.80 -19.50
CA TYR A 103 8.67 1.35 -20.39
C TYR A 103 7.26 1.27 -19.80
N GLU A 104 6.90 0.14 -19.18
CA GLU A 104 5.64 -0.02 -18.45
C GLU A 104 5.52 0.97 -17.29
N ALA A 105 6.59 1.19 -16.54
CA ALA A 105 6.62 2.21 -15.48
C ALA A 105 6.39 3.63 -16.03
N ILE A 106 7.01 3.99 -17.16
CA ILE A 106 6.79 5.28 -17.84
C ILE A 106 5.30 5.43 -18.21
N LYS A 107 4.68 4.39 -18.78
CA LYS A 107 3.28 4.42 -19.19
C LYS A 107 2.31 4.54 -18.01
N ARG A 108 2.61 3.91 -16.88
CA ARG A 108 1.85 4.10 -15.63
C ARG A 108 1.86 5.56 -15.18
N VAL A 109 3.01 6.23 -15.24
CA VAL A 109 3.13 7.63 -14.83
C VAL A 109 2.38 8.57 -15.78
N GLU A 110 2.55 8.39 -17.09
CA GLU A 110 1.84 9.18 -18.11
C GLU A 110 0.31 9.06 -17.94
N PHE A 111 -0.17 7.85 -17.69
CA PHE A 111 -1.58 7.56 -17.45
C PHE A 111 -2.14 8.28 -16.21
N LEU A 112 -1.37 8.32 -15.12
CA LEU A 112 -1.74 9.03 -13.89
C LEU A 112 -1.77 10.56 -14.10
N LYS A 113 -0.94 11.09 -15.01
CA LYS A 113 -0.86 12.53 -15.34
C LYS A 113 -2.04 13.02 -16.15
N GLN A 114 -2.52 12.25 -17.11
CA GLN A 114 -3.65 12.64 -17.98
C GLN A 114 -4.99 12.78 -17.22
N LYS A 115 -5.09 12.24 -16.00
CA LYS A 115 -6.27 12.36 -15.14
C LYS A 115 -6.22 13.48 -14.10
N ALA A 116 -5.12 14.25 -14.05
CA ALA A 116 -4.90 15.25 -13.01
C ALA A 116 -4.79 16.68 -13.56
N PRO A 117 -5.91 17.34 -13.91
CA PRO A 117 -6.05 18.76 -13.67
C PRO A 117 -6.97 18.93 -12.45
N ASN A 118 -6.42 19.50 -11.37
CA ASN A 118 -7.10 19.88 -10.11
C ASN A 118 -7.02 18.91 -8.92
N ILE A 119 -5.83 18.43 -8.57
CA ILE A 119 -5.57 18.05 -7.17
C ILE A 119 -4.25 18.68 -6.73
N HIS A 120 -4.31 19.96 -6.39
CA HIS A 120 -3.37 20.53 -5.44
C HIS A 120 -3.63 19.83 -4.10
N VAL A 121 -2.72 18.92 -3.73
CA VAL A 121 -2.72 18.23 -2.45
C VAL A 121 -2.40 19.27 -1.38
N ASN A 122 -3.44 19.92 -0.86
CA ASN A 122 -3.39 20.51 0.47
C ASN A 122 -3.47 19.36 1.47
N LEU A 123 -2.32 19.06 2.06
CA LEU A 123 -2.18 18.35 3.31
C LEU A 123 -2.85 19.16 4.43
N THR A 124 -4.18 19.12 4.51
CA THR A 124 -5.01 19.44 5.68
C THR A 124 -6.47 19.39 5.23
N GLU A 125 -7.29 18.64 5.95
CA GLU A 125 -8.76 18.68 5.89
C GLU A 125 -9.43 18.07 4.65
N GLU A 126 -9.41 16.74 4.54
CA GLU A 126 -10.64 16.05 4.11
C GLU A 126 -11.35 15.46 5.33
N ARG A 127 -12.08 16.36 6.00
CA ARG A 127 -13.35 16.00 6.62
C ARG A 127 -14.33 15.61 5.51
N THR A 128 -14.18 14.41 4.95
CA THR A 128 -15.29 13.78 4.23
C THR A 128 -15.98 12.84 5.20
N SER A 129 -16.98 13.39 5.86
CA SER A 129 -18.12 12.66 6.39
C SER A 129 -18.86 11.95 5.25
N SER A 130 -18.27 10.89 4.70
CA SER A 130 -18.96 9.91 3.86
C SER A 130 -19.17 8.66 4.70
N SER A 131 -20.41 8.43 5.10
CA SER A 131 -20.84 7.32 5.93
C SER A 131 -20.44 5.98 5.31
N VAL A 132 -19.69 5.21 6.10
CA VAL A 132 -19.42 3.78 6.00
C VAL A 132 -20.65 2.86 6.00
N ASP A 133 -21.61 3.00 5.10
CA ASP A 133 -22.81 2.14 5.13
C ASP A 133 -22.55 0.78 4.48
N SER A 134 -23.47 -0.19 4.67
CA SER A 134 -23.42 -1.50 4.00
C SER A 134 -23.32 -1.41 2.47
N SER A 135 -23.56 -0.22 1.89
CA SER A 135 -23.36 0.15 0.48
C SER A 135 -21.90 0.13 0.00
N ASP A 136 -20.92 0.15 0.90
CA ASP A 136 -19.51 0.02 0.52
C ASP A 136 -19.12 -1.41 0.15
N PHE A 137 -19.87 -2.39 0.66
CA PHE A 137 -19.77 -3.74 0.14
C PHE A 137 -20.47 -3.78 -1.20
N ALA A 138 -19.69 -4.06 -2.25
CA ALA A 138 -20.18 -4.11 -3.63
C ALA A 138 -21.27 -5.19 -3.85
N ALA A 139 -21.36 -6.16 -2.94
CA ALA A 139 -22.41 -7.19 -2.92
C ALA A 139 -22.59 -7.73 -1.49
N SER A 140 -23.70 -8.44 -1.27
CA SER A 140 -23.97 -9.19 -0.04
C SER A 140 -24.47 -10.58 -0.39
N SER A 141 -23.92 -11.61 0.26
CA SER A 141 -24.42 -12.99 0.19
C SER A 141 -24.77 -13.53 1.59
N PRO A 142 -25.58 -14.60 1.68
CA PRO A 142 -25.81 -15.30 2.94
C PRO A 142 -24.50 -15.78 3.59
N ALA A 143 -23.51 -16.17 2.78
CA ALA A 143 -22.19 -16.59 3.27
C ALA A 143 -21.42 -15.45 3.96
N LEU A 144 -21.58 -14.21 3.47
CA LEU A 144 -20.93 -13.03 4.04
C LEU A 144 -21.69 -12.45 5.25
N GLU A 145 -22.99 -12.74 5.35
CA GLU A 145 -23.88 -12.18 6.37
C GLU A 145 -23.40 -12.47 7.80
N TYR A 146 -22.90 -13.67 8.07
CA TYR A 146 -22.34 -14.01 9.38
C TYR A 146 -21.15 -13.12 9.75
N ALA A 147 -20.18 -12.97 8.85
CA ALA A 147 -19.00 -12.15 9.06
C ALA A 147 -19.36 -10.67 9.25
N LEU A 148 -20.30 -10.15 8.46
CA LEU A 148 -20.79 -8.77 8.57
C LEU A 148 -21.53 -8.52 9.90
N ASN A 149 -22.43 -9.43 10.28
CA ASN A 149 -23.18 -9.31 11.53
C ASN A 149 -22.26 -9.39 12.75
N LEU A 150 -21.28 -10.30 12.73
CA LEU A 150 -20.28 -10.39 13.79
C LEU A 150 -19.42 -9.13 13.85
N SER A 151 -18.96 -8.64 12.70
CA SER A 151 -18.20 -7.38 12.58
C SER A 151 -18.98 -6.18 13.13
N LYS A 152 -20.28 -6.09 12.84
CA LYS A 152 -21.16 -5.02 13.34
C LYS A 152 -21.39 -5.10 14.85
N ARG A 153 -21.46 -6.31 15.42
CA ARG A 153 -21.58 -6.51 16.87
C ARG A 153 -20.28 -6.12 17.59
N VAL A 154 -19.14 -6.62 17.11
CA VAL A 154 -17.84 -6.33 17.73
C VAL A 154 -17.40 -4.88 17.52
N ALA A 155 -17.85 -4.21 16.46
CA ALA A 155 -17.57 -2.79 16.25
C ALA A 155 -17.96 -1.92 17.47
N LYS A 156 -19.02 -2.29 18.19
CA LYS A 156 -19.51 -1.57 19.38
C LYS A 156 -18.64 -1.72 20.63
N THR A 157 -17.59 -2.55 20.58
CA THR A 157 -16.66 -2.79 21.71
C THR A 157 -15.23 -2.41 21.33
N ASP A 158 -14.34 -2.34 22.32
CA ASP A 158 -12.89 -2.17 22.12
C ASP A 158 -12.13 -3.51 22.05
N ALA A 159 -12.84 -4.63 21.84
CA ALA A 159 -12.20 -5.93 21.72
C ALA A 159 -11.32 -6.01 20.46
N SER A 160 -10.18 -6.69 20.59
CA SER A 160 -9.32 -7.06 19.46
C SER A 160 -10.09 -7.98 18.51
N VAL A 161 -9.95 -7.73 17.20
CA VAL A 161 -10.58 -8.54 16.15
C VAL A 161 -9.51 -9.17 15.28
N MET A 162 -9.65 -10.46 15.00
CA MET A 162 -8.80 -11.18 14.04
C MET A 162 -9.63 -11.52 12.79
N LEU A 163 -9.28 -10.90 11.66
CA LEU A 163 -9.87 -11.15 10.36
C LEU A 163 -9.09 -12.26 9.65
N MET A 164 -9.72 -13.40 9.43
CA MET A 164 -9.11 -14.56 8.79
C MET A 164 -9.72 -14.78 7.42
N GLY A 165 -8.89 -15.15 6.45
CA GLY A 165 -9.35 -15.51 5.11
C GLY A 165 -8.24 -15.36 4.09
N GLU A 166 -8.47 -15.92 2.91
CA GLU A 166 -7.50 -15.91 1.81
C GLU A 166 -7.07 -14.49 1.40
N SER A 167 -6.00 -14.38 0.62
CA SER A 167 -5.62 -13.08 0.06
C SER A 167 -6.72 -12.58 -0.91
N GLY A 168 -7.02 -11.29 -0.85
CA GLY A 168 -8.00 -10.68 -1.75
C GLY A 168 -9.47 -10.87 -1.40
N VAL A 169 -9.84 -11.44 -0.25
CA VAL A 169 -11.26 -11.59 0.16
C VAL A 169 -11.91 -10.30 0.70
N GLY A 170 -11.11 -9.25 0.93
CA GLY A 170 -11.58 -7.96 1.42
C GLY A 170 -11.36 -7.70 2.92
N LYS A 171 -10.34 -8.30 3.55
CA LYS A 171 -10.03 -8.13 4.99
C LYS A 171 -9.90 -6.65 5.40
N GLU A 172 -9.22 -5.83 4.61
CA GLU A 172 -9.10 -4.39 4.89
C GLU A 172 -10.46 -3.67 4.88
N LEU A 173 -11.39 -4.06 3.99
CA LEU A 173 -12.74 -3.49 3.95
C LEU A 173 -13.51 -3.80 5.23
N PHE A 174 -13.37 -5.03 5.75
CA PHE A 174 -13.91 -5.41 7.06
C PHE A 174 -13.31 -4.60 8.20
N ALA A 175 -11.99 -4.36 8.20
CA ALA A 175 -11.35 -3.54 9.21
C ALA A 175 -11.86 -2.09 9.21
N LYS A 176 -12.01 -1.49 8.02
CA LYS A 176 -12.60 -0.15 7.84
C LYS A 176 -14.07 -0.13 8.30
N PHE A 177 -14.84 -1.16 7.98
CA PHE A 177 -16.23 -1.31 8.42
C PHE A 177 -16.34 -1.36 9.95
N ILE A 178 -15.50 -2.15 10.61
CA ILE A 178 -15.44 -2.25 12.08
C ILE A 178 -15.12 -0.88 12.69
N HIS A 179 -14.08 -0.20 12.20
CA HIS A 179 -13.67 1.10 12.71
C HIS A 179 -14.81 2.14 12.61
N LYS A 180 -15.43 2.25 11.43
CA LYS A 180 -16.49 3.24 11.18
C LYS A 180 -17.79 2.98 11.95
N ASN A 181 -18.05 1.72 12.33
CA ASN A 181 -19.18 1.33 13.17
C ASN A 181 -18.85 1.32 14.67
N SER A 182 -17.68 1.83 15.06
CA SER A 182 -17.22 1.83 16.45
C SER A 182 -17.38 3.18 17.14
N PRO A 183 -17.27 3.23 18.48
CA PRO A 183 -17.14 4.50 19.21
C PRO A 183 -15.93 5.35 18.79
N ARG A 184 -14.95 4.76 18.09
CA ARG A 184 -13.71 5.41 17.63
C ARG A 184 -13.76 5.86 16.18
N LYS A 185 -14.94 5.87 15.55
CA LYS A 185 -15.14 6.22 14.12
C LYS A 185 -14.62 7.61 13.72
N ASP A 186 -14.53 8.53 14.67
CA ASP A 186 -14.06 9.91 14.44
C ASP A 186 -12.55 10.05 14.74
N GLY A 187 -11.91 8.98 15.23
CA GLY A 187 -10.47 8.88 15.47
C GLY A 187 -9.71 8.36 14.23
N PRO A 188 -8.38 8.32 14.29
CA PRO A 188 -7.57 7.84 13.16
C PRO A 188 -7.79 6.36 12.86
N PHE A 189 -7.81 6.00 11.58
CA PHE A 189 -7.65 4.62 11.12
C PHE A 189 -6.29 4.49 10.44
N ILE A 190 -5.36 3.80 11.10
CA ILE A 190 -4.02 3.58 10.58
C ILE A 190 -3.93 2.13 10.13
N ALA A 191 -3.65 1.91 8.84
CA ALA A 191 -3.44 0.58 8.28
C ALA A 191 -1.96 0.36 7.98
N ILE A 192 -1.45 -0.80 8.36
CA ILE A 192 -0.07 -1.20 8.10
C ILE A 192 -0.04 -2.66 7.65
N ASN A 193 0.58 -2.92 6.50
CA ASN A 193 0.76 -4.26 5.95
C ASN A 193 2.17 -4.75 6.27
N MET A 194 2.28 -5.80 7.07
CA MET A 194 3.57 -6.34 7.52
C MET A 194 4.39 -6.88 6.34
N ALA A 195 3.74 -7.51 5.35
CA ALA A 195 4.41 -8.09 4.19
C ALA A 195 4.99 -7.03 3.23
N ALA A 196 4.47 -5.80 3.27
CA ALA A 196 4.94 -4.70 2.42
C ALA A 196 6.13 -3.93 3.02
N ILE A 197 6.48 -4.21 4.29
CA ILE A 197 7.53 -3.49 5.01
C ILE A 197 8.73 -4.41 5.18
N PRO A 198 9.94 -3.99 4.77
CA PRO A 198 11.16 -4.73 5.06
C PRO A 198 11.27 -5.07 6.54
N GLU A 199 11.65 -6.32 6.85
CA GLU A 199 11.64 -6.88 8.20
C GLU A 199 12.31 -5.98 9.25
N ASN A 200 13.46 -5.42 8.88
CA ASN A 200 14.29 -4.57 9.72
C ASN A 200 13.68 -3.18 10.00
N LEU A 201 12.61 -2.79 9.30
CA LEU A 201 11.91 -1.52 9.50
C LEU A 201 10.63 -1.65 10.31
N ILE A 202 10.06 -2.85 10.41
CA ILE A 202 8.75 -3.08 11.05
C ILE A 202 8.73 -2.47 12.45
N GLU A 203 9.81 -2.64 13.23
CA GLU A 203 9.89 -2.09 14.58
C GLU A 203 9.84 -0.55 14.59
N SER A 204 10.63 0.08 13.71
CA SER A 204 10.72 1.54 13.62
C SER A 204 9.44 2.19 13.07
N GLU A 205 8.73 1.49 12.17
CA GLU A 205 7.44 1.95 11.66
C GLU A 205 6.37 1.83 12.74
N LEU A 206 6.27 0.69 13.43
CA LEU A 206 5.25 0.47 14.46
C LEU A 206 5.45 1.37 15.68
N PHE A 207 6.67 1.42 16.22
CA PHE A 207 6.95 2.01 17.52
C PHE A 207 7.61 3.39 17.46
N GLY A 208 8.14 3.80 16.30
CA GLY A 208 8.87 5.05 16.17
C GLY A 208 10.25 5.00 16.82
N PHE A 209 11.04 6.05 16.64
CA PHE A 209 12.41 6.12 17.15
C PHE A 209 12.78 7.54 17.59
N GLU A 210 13.67 7.63 18.59
CA GLU A 210 14.27 8.89 19.00
C GLU A 210 15.48 9.24 18.12
N LYS A 211 15.87 10.51 18.17
CA LYS A 211 17.11 10.96 17.55
C LYS A 211 18.30 10.18 18.14
N GLY A 212 19.13 9.61 17.27
CA GLY A 212 20.31 8.82 17.67
C GLY A 212 20.01 7.37 18.06
N ALA A 213 18.80 6.86 17.83
CA ALA A 213 18.48 5.45 18.09
C ALA A 213 19.28 4.45 17.23
N PHE A 214 19.70 4.87 16.04
CA PHE A 214 20.59 4.14 15.13
C PHE A 214 21.38 5.15 14.27
N THR A 215 22.38 4.69 13.51
CA THR A 215 23.34 5.55 12.78
C THR A 215 22.68 6.63 11.92
N ASP A 216 21.54 6.33 11.31
CA ASP A 216 20.80 7.24 10.41
C ASP A 216 19.62 7.97 11.09
N ALA A 217 19.44 7.84 12.40
CA ALA A 217 18.33 8.45 13.15
C ALA A 217 18.58 9.96 13.42
N SER A 218 18.58 10.77 12.36
CA SER A 218 18.87 12.21 12.42
C SER A 218 17.80 13.05 13.13
N ALA A 219 16.56 12.57 13.15
CA ALA A 219 15.42 13.19 13.82
C ALA A 219 14.55 12.13 14.51
N MET A 220 13.70 12.56 15.45
CA MET A 220 12.69 11.70 16.06
C MET A 220 11.55 11.44 15.06
N LYS A 221 11.00 10.22 15.08
CA LYS A 221 9.84 9.82 14.27
C LYS A 221 8.82 9.11 15.16
N LYS A 222 7.55 9.54 15.08
CA LYS A 222 6.42 8.85 15.70
C LYS A 222 6.12 7.53 14.98
N GLY A 223 5.79 6.49 15.74
CA GLY A 223 5.36 5.20 15.21
C GLY A 223 3.86 5.14 14.90
N GLN A 224 3.44 4.10 14.19
CA GLN A 224 2.03 3.87 13.84
C GLN A 224 1.13 3.78 15.08
N PHE A 225 1.63 3.23 16.20
CA PHE A 225 0.87 3.23 17.45
C PHE A 225 0.52 4.63 17.96
N GLU A 226 1.46 5.58 17.87
CA GLU A 226 1.19 6.96 18.28
C GLU A 226 0.28 7.69 17.30
N LEU A 227 0.41 7.39 16.00
CA LEU A 227 -0.44 7.97 14.97
C LEU A 227 -1.88 7.44 15.05
N ALA A 228 -2.06 6.22 15.57
CA ALA A 228 -3.36 5.60 15.77
C ALA A 228 -4.02 5.93 17.11
N ASP A 229 -3.38 6.75 17.95
CA ASP A 229 -3.87 7.07 19.29
C ASP A 229 -5.30 7.68 19.25
N GLY A 230 -6.17 7.19 20.13
CA GLY A 230 -7.61 7.50 20.12
C GLY A 230 -8.42 6.76 19.04
N GLY A 231 -7.78 6.03 18.14
CA GLY A 231 -8.39 5.42 16.96
C GLY A 231 -8.19 3.91 16.86
N THR A 232 -7.95 3.43 15.64
CA THR A 232 -7.78 2.00 15.31
C THR A 232 -6.50 1.78 14.52
N LEU A 233 -5.70 0.82 14.96
CA LEU A 233 -4.55 0.31 14.21
C LEU A 233 -4.93 -1.04 13.58
N PHE A 234 -4.93 -1.08 12.25
CA PHE A 234 -5.14 -2.27 11.45
C PHE A 234 -3.80 -2.89 11.05
N LEU A 235 -3.52 -4.10 11.56
CA LEU A 235 -2.32 -4.88 11.28
C LEU A 235 -2.65 -5.96 10.23
N ASP A 236 -2.36 -5.68 8.96
CA ASP A 236 -2.55 -6.65 7.87
C ASP A 236 -1.36 -7.59 7.73
N GLU A 237 -1.64 -8.83 7.34
CA GLU A 237 -0.68 -9.94 7.28
C GLU A 237 0.13 -10.12 8.58
N ILE A 238 -0.54 -10.17 9.73
CA ILE A 238 0.12 -10.27 11.05
C ILE A 238 0.98 -11.53 11.20
N GLY A 239 0.72 -12.59 10.43
CA GLY A 239 1.55 -13.80 10.38
C GLY A 239 2.98 -13.54 9.90
N GLU A 240 3.21 -12.46 9.15
CA GLU A 240 4.54 -12.05 8.67
C GLU A 240 5.33 -11.25 9.72
N MET A 241 4.77 -11.00 10.90
CA MET A 241 5.50 -10.29 11.96
C MET A 241 6.67 -11.13 12.49
N PRO A 242 7.90 -10.59 12.49
CA PRO A 242 9.07 -11.28 13.04
C PRO A 242 8.89 -11.69 14.50
N ILE A 243 9.30 -12.91 14.82
CA ILE A 243 9.12 -13.52 16.16
C ILE A 243 9.70 -12.68 17.29
N ASN A 244 10.80 -11.95 17.04
CA ASN A 244 11.46 -11.07 18.00
C ASN A 244 10.65 -9.80 18.31
N LEU A 245 9.76 -9.37 17.41
CA LEU A 245 8.91 -8.18 17.59
C LEU A 245 7.58 -8.49 18.28
N GLN A 246 7.12 -9.75 18.20
CA GLN A 246 5.86 -10.20 18.78
C GLN A 246 5.73 -9.94 20.30
N PRO A 247 6.78 -10.12 21.15
CA PRO A 247 6.70 -9.75 22.57
C PRO A 247 6.48 -8.26 22.79
N LYS A 248 7.07 -7.40 21.95
CA LYS A 248 6.92 -5.95 22.05
C LYS A 248 5.51 -5.52 21.64
N LEU A 249 4.97 -6.14 20.59
CA LEU A 249 3.56 -5.97 20.22
C LEU A 249 2.63 -6.41 21.35
N LEU A 250 2.85 -7.59 21.93
CA LEU A 250 2.03 -8.09 23.04
C LEU A 250 2.00 -7.11 24.21
N ARG A 251 3.16 -6.57 24.62
CA ARG A 251 3.24 -5.55 25.68
C ARG A 251 2.47 -4.28 25.32
N ALA A 252 2.61 -3.78 24.09
CA ALA A 252 1.85 -2.61 23.64
C ALA A 252 0.34 -2.80 23.77
N ILE A 253 -0.16 -4.01 23.47
CA ILE A 253 -1.59 -4.33 23.55
C ILE A 253 -2.06 -4.53 25.00
N GLN A 254 -1.24 -5.14 25.84
CA GLN A 254 -1.60 -5.44 27.24
C GLN A 254 -1.46 -4.23 28.15
N GLU A 255 -0.33 -3.55 28.08
CA GLU A 255 0.03 -2.44 28.96
C GLU A 255 -0.51 -1.10 28.44
N ARG A 256 -0.94 -1.05 27.18
CA ARG A 256 -1.35 0.19 26.50
C ARG A 256 -0.25 1.27 26.56
N GLU A 257 0.98 0.80 26.45
CA GLU A 257 2.18 1.61 26.50
C GLU A 257 3.17 1.14 25.42
N ILE A 258 3.82 2.09 24.76
CA ILE A 258 4.90 1.81 23.81
C ILE A 258 6.19 2.51 24.24
N THR A 259 7.31 1.98 23.77
CA THR A 259 8.61 2.63 23.90
C THR A 259 9.25 2.75 22.51
N ARG A 260 9.56 3.99 22.12
CA ARG A 260 10.29 4.27 20.88
C ARG A 260 11.66 3.60 20.92
N LEU A 261 12.21 3.25 19.76
CA LEU A 261 13.59 2.77 19.69
C LEU A 261 14.54 3.87 20.20
N GLY A 262 15.50 3.48 21.04
CA GLY A 262 16.43 4.40 21.69
C GLY A 262 15.84 5.21 22.85
N ALA A 263 14.54 5.11 23.14
CA ALA A 263 13.93 5.74 24.30
C ALA A 263 13.95 4.82 25.54
N THR A 264 14.02 5.43 26.71
CA THR A 264 13.80 4.74 28.01
C THR A 264 12.42 4.99 28.59
N LYS A 265 11.72 6.02 28.10
CA LYS A 265 10.41 6.45 28.61
C LYS A 265 9.29 5.77 27.81
N SER A 266 8.32 5.19 28.53
CA SER A 266 7.09 4.68 27.92
C SER A 266 6.10 5.80 27.60
N ILE A 267 5.28 5.56 26.60
CA ILE A 267 4.25 6.47 26.09
C ILE A 267 2.92 5.71 26.17
N LYS A 268 1.97 6.26 26.93
CA LYS A 268 0.60 5.72 26.98
C LYS A 268 -0.10 5.93 25.65
N ILE A 269 -0.82 4.90 25.22
CA ILE A 269 -1.60 4.88 24.00
C ILE A 269 -3.00 4.33 24.29
N ASP A 270 -4.00 4.82 23.58
CA ASP A 270 -5.35 4.26 23.59
C ASP A 270 -5.77 3.90 22.17
N VAL A 271 -5.35 2.70 21.75
CA VAL A 271 -5.50 2.23 20.37
C VAL A 271 -6.30 0.93 20.37
N ARG A 272 -7.34 0.87 19.53
CA ARG A 272 -8.02 -0.38 19.22
C ARG A 272 -7.24 -1.16 18.16
N ILE A 273 -7.07 -2.47 18.37
CA ILE A 273 -6.36 -3.34 17.42
C ILE A 273 -7.34 -4.14 16.58
N VAL A 274 -7.14 -4.12 15.27
CA VAL A 274 -7.74 -5.06 14.32
C VAL A 274 -6.59 -5.71 13.58
N SER A 275 -6.57 -7.03 13.48
CA SER A 275 -5.52 -7.77 12.77
C SER A 275 -6.11 -8.60 11.65
N ALA A 276 -5.34 -8.84 10.61
CA ALA A 276 -5.71 -9.72 9.50
C ALA A 276 -4.56 -10.66 9.15
N THR A 277 -4.92 -11.86 8.67
CA THR A 277 -3.95 -12.84 8.19
C THR A 277 -4.57 -13.72 7.11
N ASN A 278 -3.77 -14.18 6.16
CA ASN A 278 -4.08 -15.33 5.30
C ASN A 278 -3.37 -16.63 5.75
N ALA A 279 -2.42 -16.54 6.69
CA ALA A 279 -1.61 -17.67 7.15
C ALA A 279 -2.33 -18.51 8.20
N ASP A 280 -1.97 -19.79 8.28
CA ASP A 280 -2.38 -20.71 9.35
C ASP A 280 -1.58 -20.39 10.64
N LEU A 281 -2.15 -19.52 11.49
CA LEU A 281 -1.51 -19.15 12.76
C LEU A 281 -1.25 -20.36 13.68
N PRO A 282 -2.18 -21.34 13.84
CA PRO A 282 -1.88 -22.59 14.55
C PRO A 282 -0.60 -23.30 14.07
N GLU A 283 -0.38 -23.42 12.75
CA GLU A 283 0.84 -24.00 12.19
C GLU A 283 2.09 -23.14 12.49
N LEU A 284 1.96 -21.82 12.40
CA LEU A 284 3.06 -20.90 12.76
C LEU A 284 3.40 -20.97 14.26
N ILE A 285 2.42 -21.24 15.14
CA ILE A 285 2.65 -21.46 16.56
C ILE A 285 3.42 -22.77 16.78
N GLN A 286 2.99 -23.87 16.15
CA GLN A 286 3.67 -25.16 16.26
C GLN A 286 5.11 -25.12 15.75
N SER A 287 5.38 -24.34 14.69
CA SER A 287 6.71 -24.15 14.14
C SER A 287 7.56 -23.09 14.86
N GLY A 288 7.05 -22.47 15.94
CA GLY A 288 7.77 -21.46 16.73
C GLY A 288 7.95 -20.11 16.03
N LYS A 289 7.22 -19.87 14.94
CA LYS A 289 7.24 -18.61 14.16
C LYS A 289 6.21 -17.60 14.67
N PHE A 290 5.23 -18.03 15.44
CA PHE A 290 4.24 -17.15 16.07
C PHE A 290 4.03 -17.52 17.54
N ARG A 291 3.90 -16.51 18.41
CA ARG A 291 3.72 -16.74 19.84
C ARG A 291 2.25 -17.01 20.15
N GLU A 292 2.03 -18.07 20.94
CA GLU A 292 0.71 -18.46 21.41
C GLU A 292 0.04 -17.37 22.27
N ASP A 293 0.80 -16.68 23.14
CA ASP A 293 0.26 -15.61 23.98
C ASP A 293 -0.24 -14.38 23.18
N LEU A 294 0.50 -14.00 22.14
CA LEU A 294 0.08 -12.97 21.20
C LEU A 294 -1.14 -13.40 20.41
N PHE A 295 -1.21 -14.65 19.96
CA PHE A 295 -2.35 -15.19 19.23
C PHE A 295 -3.64 -15.02 20.05
N TYR A 296 -3.67 -15.48 21.31
CA TYR A 296 -4.86 -15.33 22.14
C TYR A 296 -5.23 -13.88 22.42
N ARG A 297 -4.25 -12.96 22.49
CA ARG A 297 -4.51 -11.54 22.72
C ARG A 297 -5.10 -10.83 21.50
N LEU A 298 -4.68 -11.20 20.30
CA LEU A 298 -5.22 -10.66 19.04
C LEU A 298 -6.55 -11.31 18.65
N ASN A 299 -6.66 -12.63 18.88
CA ASN A 299 -7.78 -13.46 18.46
C ASN A 299 -8.95 -13.47 19.47
N THR A 300 -9.25 -12.32 20.08
CA THR A 300 -10.38 -12.22 21.03
C THR A 300 -11.72 -12.45 20.32
N VAL A 301 -11.88 -11.88 19.12
CA VAL A 301 -13.03 -12.14 18.24
C VAL A 301 -12.53 -12.56 16.86
N PRO A 302 -12.52 -13.87 16.54
CA PRO A 302 -12.23 -14.35 15.20
C PRO A 302 -13.39 -14.06 14.24
N VAL A 303 -13.08 -13.47 13.09
CA VAL A 303 -14.02 -13.26 11.98
C VAL A 303 -13.42 -13.93 10.74
N ALA A 304 -13.98 -15.08 10.37
CA ALA A 304 -13.63 -15.76 9.12
C ALA A 304 -14.41 -15.13 7.95
N ILE A 305 -13.69 -14.72 6.91
CA ILE A 305 -14.24 -14.15 5.69
C ILE A 305 -14.17 -15.22 4.60
N PRO A 306 -15.31 -15.66 4.04
CA PRO A 306 -15.32 -16.74 3.05
C PRO A 306 -14.68 -16.29 1.74
N PRO A 307 -14.01 -17.22 1.02
CA PRO A 307 -13.47 -16.96 -0.31
C PRO A 307 -14.59 -16.75 -1.33
N LEU A 308 -14.27 -16.08 -2.44
CA LEU A 308 -15.22 -15.67 -3.47
C LEU A 308 -15.98 -16.87 -4.09
N ARG A 309 -15.33 -18.03 -4.23
CA ARG A 309 -15.94 -19.28 -4.69
C ARG A 309 -17.11 -19.79 -3.82
N GLU A 310 -17.19 -19.38 -2.56
CA GLU A 310 -18.28 -19.72 -1.63
C GLU A 310 -19.40 -18.65 -1.63
N ARG A 311 -19.19 -17.54 -2.36
CA ARG A 311 -20.12 -16.41 -2.48
C ARG A 311 -20.29 -16.01 -3.95
N LYS A 312 -20.53 -17.01 -4.82
CA LYS A 312 -20.63 -16.82 -6.28
C LYS A 312 -21.69 -15.81 -6.71
N GLU A 313 -22.75 -15.67 -5.93
CA GLU A 313 -23.83 -14.68 -6.12
C GLU A 313 -23.29 -13.23 -6.12
N GLU A 314 -22.15 -12.99 -5.50
CA GLU A 314 -21.51 -11.66 -5.44
C GLU A 314 -20.64 -11.35 -6.66
N ILE A 315 -20.23 -12.35 -7.45
CA ILE A 315 -19.28 -12.16 -8.55
C ILE A 315 -19.79 -11.14 -9.56
N LEU A 316 -21.04 -11.29 -10.02
CA LEU A 316 -21.59 -10.40 -11.05
C LEU A 316 -21.81 -8.97 -10.53
N PRO A 317 -22.47 -8.72 -9.38
CA PRO A 317 -22.63 -7.35 -8.87
C PRO A 317 -21.28 -6.65 -8.60
N ILE A 318 -20.28 -7.39 -8.08
CA ILE A 318 -18.93 -6.85 -7.92
C ILE A 318 -18.34 -6.49 -9.29
N ALA A 319 -18.41 -7.42 -10.26
CA ALA A 319 -17.87 -7.21 -11.59
C ALA A 319 -18.50 -6.01 -12.30
N GLU A 320 -19.82 -5.85 -12.23
CA GLU A 320 -20.55 -4.74 -12.84
C GLU A 320 -20.13 -3.40 -12.24
N ARG A 321 -20.08 -3.30 -10.90
CA ARG A 321 -19.64 -2.09 -10.22
C ARG A 321 -18.20 -1.69 -10.61
N PHE A 322 -17.28 -2.66 -10.65
CA PHE A 322 -15.90 -2.39 -11.02
C PHE A 322 -15.71 -2.17 -12.53
N LEU A 323 -16.61 -2.69 -13.37
CA LEU A 323 -16.64 -2.37 -14.80
C LEU A 323 -17.07 -0.93 -15.02
N GLU A 324 -18.14 -0.48 -14.36
CA GLU A 324 -18.61 0.90 -14.42
C GLU A 324 -17.54 1.86 -13.89
N GLN A 325 -16.96 1.55 -12.72
CA GLN A 325 -15.85 2.31 -12.16
C GLN A 325 -14.66 2.36 -13.10
N SER A 326 -14.28 1.23 -13.71
CA SER A 326 -13.19 1.20 -14.70
C SER A 326 -13.54 2.05 -15.92
N CYS A 327 -14.75 1.94 -16.49
CA CYS A 327 -15.13 2.73 -17.65
C CYS A 327 -15.07 4.23 -17.36
N GLY A 328 -15.61 4.67 -16.21
CA GLY A 328 -15.52 6.07 -15.78
C GLY A 328 -14.08 6.50 -15.50
N GLU A 329 -13.29 5.65 -14.84
CA GLU A 329 -11.90 5.91 -14.51
C GLU A 329 -11.03 6.03 -15.78
N PHE A 330 -11.20 5.16 -16.77
CA PHE A 330 -10.41 5.11 -18.01
C PHE A 330 -11.00 5.96 -19.15
N GLY A 331 -12.11 6.67 -18.92
CA GLY A 331 -12.78 7.47 -19.96
C GLY A 331 -13.34 6.63 -21.11
N LEU A 332 -13.66 5.37 -20.85
CA LEU A 332 -14.20 4.43 -21.83
C LEU A 332 -15.72 4.60 -21.94
N GLY A 333 -16.27 4.30 -23.12
CA GLY A 333 -17.71 4.20 -23.28
C GLY A 333 -18.30 3.11 -22.38
N ALA A 334 -19.58 3.23 -22.02
CA ALA A 334 -20.27 2.25 -21.17
C ALA A 334 -20.17 0.84 -21.78
N LYS A 335 -19.57 -0.09 -21.03
CA LYS A 335 -19.45 -1.51 -21.38
C LYS A 335 -20.40 -2.34 -20.53
N HIS A 336 -20.81 -3.49 -21.07
CA HIS A 336 -21.68 -4.46 -20.39
C HIS A 336 -21.13 -5.87 -20.62
N PHE A 337 -21.37 -6.78 -19.67
CA PHE A 337 -21.02 -8.18 -19.84
C PHE A 337 -22.02 -8.86 -20.77
N SER A 338 -21.53 -9.65 -21.73
CA SER A 338 -22.38 -10.56 -22.50
C SER A 338 -22.82 -11.73 -21.63
N GLU A 339 -23.93 -12.39 -21.98
CA GLU A 339 -24.38 -13.59 -21.25
C GLU A 339 -23.31 -14.69 -21.19
N ALA A 340 -22.50 -14.82 -22.26
CA ALA A 340 -21.39 -15.76 -22.29
C ALA A 340 -20.30 -15.38 -21.27
N ALA A 341 -19.95 -14.09 -21.16
CA ALA A 341 -19.00 -13.61 -20.18
C ALA A 341 -19.49 -13.82 -18.74
N VAL A 342 -20.78 -13.54 -18.47
CA VAL A 342 -21.38 -13.78 -17.15
C VAL A 342 -21.30 -15.27 -16.75
N LYS A 343 -21.58 -16.18 -17.69
CA LYS A 343 -21.47 -17.62 -17.44
C LYS A 343 -20.04 -18.05 -17.11
N GLU A 344 -19.03 -17.49 -17.79
CA GLU A 344 -17.63 -17.81 -17.51
C GLU A 344 -17.16 -17.22 -16.17
N LEU A 345 -17.56 -15.98 -15.86
CA LEU A 345 -17.30 -15.37 -14.54
C LEU A 345 -17.86 -16.24 -13.40
N GLN A 346 -19.07 -16.77 -13.52
CA GLN A 346 -19.66 -17.59 -12.45
C GLN A 346 -19.04 -19.01 -12.33
N LYS A 347 -18.44 -19.53 -13.41
CA LYS A 347 -17.77 -20.84 -13.39
C LYS A 347 -16.40 -20.77 -12.74
N TYR A 348 -15.68 -19.68 -12.93
CA TYR A 348 -14.32 -19.53 -12.40
C TYR A 348 -14.32 -19.36 -10.88
N ASP A 349 -13.36 -19.98 -10.19
CA ASP A 349 -13.33 -20.01 -8.72
C ASP A 349 -12.57 -18.82 -8.09
N PHE A 350 -11.86 -18.02 -8.89
CA PHE A 350 -11.08 -16.85 -8.44
C PHE A 350 -10.15 -17.17 -7.25
N PRO A 351 -9.04 -17.90 -7.46
CA PRO A 351 -8.06 -18.16 -6.39
C PRO A 351 -7.46 -16.88 -5.76
N GLY A 352 -7.41 -15.77 -6.50
CA GLY A 352 -7.05 -14.44 -5.96
C GLY A 352 -8.25 -13.61 -5.47
N ASN A 353 -9.42 -14.23 -5.34
CA ASN A 353 -10.66 -13.68 -4.81
C ASN A 353 -11.07 -12.36 -5.49
N ILE A 354 -11.53 -11.37 -4.71
CA ILE A 354 -12.02 -10.09 -5.24
C ILE A 354 -10.89 -9.32 -5.93
N ARG A 355 -9.64 -9.42 -5.42
CA ARG A 355 -8.48 -8.76 -6.05
C ARG A 355 -8.26 -9.24 -7.47
N GLU A 356 -8.39 -10.55 -7.70
CA GLU A 356 -8.28 -11.13 -9.04
C GLU A 356 -9.47 -10.73 -9.91
N LEU A 357 -10.70 -10.82 -9.39
CA LEU A 357 -11.90 -10.40 -10.13
C LEU A 357 -11.78 -8.95 -10.63
N ILE A 358 -11.39 -8.03 -9.76
CA ILE A 358 -11.16 -6.61 -10.12
C ILE A 358 -10.11 -6.51 -11.23
N SER A 359 -8.98 -7.20 -11.09
CA SER A 359 -7.90 -7.17 -12.09
C SER A 359 -8.33 -7.73 -13.45
N VAL A 360 -9.17 -8.78 -13.46
CA VAL A 360 -9.73 -9.36 -14.69
C VAL A 360 -10.70 -8.39 -15.36
N VAL A 361 -11.63 -7.81 -14.60
CA VAL A 361 -12.63 -6.85 -15.10
C VAL A 361 -11.98 -5.59 -15.63
N GLN A 362 -11.03 -5.02 -14.88
CA GLN A 362 -10.30 -3.82 -15.29
C GLN A 362 -9.53 -4.05 -16.60
N ARG A 363 -8.85 -5.20 -16.72
CA ARG A 363 -8.15 -5.57 -17.96
C ARG A 363 -9.10 -5.75 -19.13
N ALA A 364 -10.24 -6.41 -18.92
CA ALA A 364 -11.26 -6.60 -19.94
C ALA A 364 -11.95 -5.28 -20.35
N ALA A 365 -12.00 -4.29 -19.45
CA ALA A 365 -12.49 -2.96 -19.77
C ALA A 365 -11.51 -2.21 -20.69
N ILE A 366 -10.20 -2.31 -20.43
CA ILE A 366 -9.15 -1.60 -21.19
C ILE A 366 -8.96 -2.19 -22.59
N LEU A 367 -8.93 -3.53 -22.69
CA LEU A 367 -8.85 -4.26 -23.96
C LEU A 367 -10.17 -4.19 -24.74
#